data_AF-A0A9D6MB67-F1
#
_entry.id   AF-A0A9D6MB67-F1
#
_cell.length_a   1.000
_cell.length_b   1.000
_cell.length_c   1.000
_cell.angle_alpha   90.00
_cell.angle_beta   90.00
_cell.angle_gamma   90.00
#
_symmetry.space_group_name_H-M   'P 1'
#
loop_
_entity.id
_entity.type
_entity.pdbx_description
1 polymer ?
#
loop_
_entity_poly.entity_id
_entity_poly.type
_entity_poly.pdbx_seq_one_letter_code
_entity_poly.pdbx_strand_id
1 'polypeptide(L)'
;DTQGAAERLAMGREMDSLLQQAVEAANTSHRGSYLFAGFRTTTLPYTYTGAGVTDNVLSTAGPIQHGIEPGQTITVNVDGNTVLTPLFSALAAARDALNADDTAALQTALGSLQSALTGVSDVRTTNGARQRQVRDTIDRMEKTQVALKNLLSHKEDASLAESISLLKHQETVYQAVLEVGRRAIPASLFSFLS
;
A
#
# COMPACT_ATOMS: atom_id res chain seq x y z
N ASP A 1 39.12 -31.32 -27.13
CA ASP A 1 38.99 -30.89 -25.74
C ASP A 1 37.52 -31.03 -25.33
N THR A 2 37.18 -32.10 -24.60
CA THR A 2 35.78 -32.47 -24.30
C THR A 2 35.35 -32.03 -22.90
N GLN A 3 36.30 -31.61 -22.05
CA GLN A 3 36.01 -31.15 -20.68
C GLN A 3 35.34 -29.76 -20.72
N GLY A 4 35.90 -28.82 -21.50
CA GLY A 4 35.29 -27.49 -21.71
C GLY A 4 33.87 -27.53 -22.28
N ALA A 5 33.57 -28.49 -23.17
CA ALA A 5 32.22 -28.66 -23.72
C ALA A 5 31.23 -29.19 -22.67
N ALA A 6 31.63 -30.15 -21.84
CA ALA A 6 30.78 -30.69 -20.77
C ALA A 6 30.48 -29.64 -19.69
N GLU A 7 31.46 -28.81 -19.34
CA GLU A 7 31.33 -27.72 -18.38
C GLU A 7 30.36 -26.63 -18.87
N ARG A 8 30.46 -26.21 -20.14
CA ARG A 8 29.50 -25.26 -20.73
C ARG A 8 28.07 -25.79 -20.75
N LEU A 9 27.88 -27.04 -21.10
CA LEU A 9 26.55 -27.67 -21.08
C LEU A 9 26.00 -27.81 -19.65
N ALA A 10 26.87 -27.96 -18.63
CA ALA A 10 26.46 -27.91 -17.24
C ALA A 10 26.01 -26.49 -16.82
N MET A 11 26.77 -25.46 -17.20
CA MET A 11 26.38 -24.05 -16.97
C MET A 11 25.08 -23.68 -17.71
N GLY A 12 24.88 -24.19 -18.93
CA GLY A 12 23.63 -24.00 -19.67
C GLY A 12 22.44 -24.56 -18.90
N ARG A 13 22.56 -25.77 -18.32
CA ARG A 13 21.51 -26.34 -17.45
C ARG A 13 21.27 -25.52 -16.17
N GLU A 14 22.31 -24.90 -15.62
CA GLU A 14 22.16 -23.98 -14.48
C GLU A 14 21.39 -22.71 -14.85
N MET A 15 21.70 -22.09 -16.00
CA MET A 15 20.94 -20.95 -16.52
C MET A 15 19.47 -21.29 -16.76
N ASP A 16 19.19 -22.50 -17.25
CA ASP A 16 17.83 -23.02 -17.43
C ASP A 16 17.08 -23.14 -16.10
N SER A 17 17.73 -23.70 -15.07
CA SER A 17 17.17 -23.79 -13.72
C SER A 17 16.91 -22.40 -13.12
N LEU A 18 17.81 -21.45 -13.31
CA LEU A 18 17.61 -20.06 -12.86
C LEU A 18 16.43 -19.39 -13.57
N LEU A 19 16.27 -19.64 -14.87
CA LEU A 19 15.12 -19.16 -15.63
C LEU A 19 13.82 -19.73 -15.09
N GLN A 20 13.77 -21.04 -14.81
CA GLN A 20 12.59 -21.67 -14.22
C GLN A 20 12.24 -21.05 -12.85
N GLN A 21 13.24 -20.88 -11.97
CA GLN A 21 13.04 -20.25 -10.66
C GLN A 21 12.55 -18.80 -10.80
N ALA A 22 13.09 -18.05 -11.76
CA ALA A 22 12.65 -16.68 -12.02
C ALA A 22 11.18 -16.62 -12.48
N VAL A 23 10.76 -17.57 -13.33
CA VAL A 23 9.36 -17.69 -13.78
C VAL A 23 8.43 -18.09 -12.62
N GLU A 24 8.86 -19.01 -11.76
CA GLU A 24 8.10 -19.40 -10.56
C GLU A 24 7.92 -18.19 -9.63
N ALA A 25 8.98 -17.43 -9.37
CA ALA A 25 8.92 -16.20 -8.58
C ALA A 25 7.99 -15.15 -9.21
N ALA A 26 8.03 -15.00 -10.54
CA ALA A 26 7.15 -14.10 -11.29
C ALA A 26 5.68 -14.54 -11.30
N ASN A 27 5.41 -15.81 -11.02
CA ASN A 27 4.08 -16.36 -10.84
C ASN A 27 3.63 -16.37 -9.35
N THR A 28 4.31 -15.62 -8.48
CA THR A 28 3.88 -15.48 -7.08
C THR A 28 2.45 -14.92 -7.00
N SER A 29 1.64 -15.52 -6.15
CA SER A 29 0.28 -15.07 -5.85
C SER A 29 0.13 -14.68 -4.39
N HIS A 30 -0.77 -13.74 -4.13
CA HIS A 30 -1.19 -13.33 -2.81
C HIS A 30 -2.72 -13.27 -2.79
N ARG A 31 -3.36 -13.99 -1.85
CA ARG A 31 -4.82 -14.05 -1.69
C ARG A 31 -5.56 -14.45 -2.99
N GLY A 32 -5.00 -15.39 -3.74
CA GLY A 32 -5.56 -15.87 -5.02
C GLY A 32 -5.38 -14.90 -6.20
N SER A 33 -4.63 -13.81 -6.02
CA SER A 33 -4.28 -12.86 -7.07
C SER A 33 -2.78 -12.89 -7.36
N TYR A 34 -2.40 -13.11 -8.61
CA TYR A 34 -1.03 -13.04 -9.10
C TYR A 34 -0.51 -11.60 -9.08
N LEU A 35 0.72 -11.42 -8.57
CA LEU A 35 1.29 -10.10 -8.31
C LEU A 35 1.69 -9.35 -9.60
N PHE A 36 2.07 -10.09 -10.64
CA PHE A 36 2.61 -9.55 -11.89
C PHE A 36 1.67 -9.75 -13.09
N ALA A 37 0.38 -9.98 -12.83
CA ALA A 37 -0.62 -10.33 -13.84
C ALA A 37 -1.34 -9.14 -14.49
N GLY A 38 -0.91 -7.90 -14.21
CA GLY A 38 -1.65 -6.70 -14.58
C GLY A 38 -3.10 -6.74 -14.05
N PHE A 39 -4.06 -6.39 -14.89
CA PHE A 39 -5.49 -6.44 -14.55
C PHE A 39 -6.08 -7.86 -14.54
N ARG A 40 -5.37 -8.88 -15.05
CA ARG A 40 -5.84 -10.28 -15.07
C ARG A 40 -5.29 -11.07 -13.89
N THR A 41 -5.53 -10.59 -12.68
CA THR A 41 -4.98 -11.10 -11.42
C THR A 41 -5.24 -12.59 -11.15
N THR A 42 -6.23 -13.21 -11.79
CA THR A 42 -6.55 -14.64 -11.61
C THR A 42 -5.98 -15.55 -12.70
N THR A 43 -5.29 -14.99 -13.70
CA THR A 43 -4.65 -15.75 -14.79
C THR A 43 -3.16 -15.93 -14.50
N LEU A 44 -2.63 -17.14 -14.67
CA LEU A 44 -1.19 -17.43 -14.53
C LEU A 44 -0.37 -16.54 -15.48
N PRO A 45 0.49 -15.64 -14.99
CA PRO A 45 1.16 -14.63 -15.83
C PRO A 45 2.14 -15.21 -16.83
N TYR A 46 3.03 -16.10 -16.39
CA TYR A 46 4.16 -16.56 -17.18
C TYR A 46 4.16 -18.08 -17.30
N THR A 47 4.54 -18.58 -18.48
CA THR A 47 4.70 -20.02 -18.71
C THR A 47 6.05 -20.29 -19.36
N TYR A 48 6.82 -21.20 -18.78
CA TYR A 48 8.09 -21.63 -19.32
C TYR A 48 7.92 -22.88 -20.18
N THR A 49 8.45 -22.86 -21.41
CA THR A 49 8.27 -23.94 -22.41
C THR A 49 9.55 -24.70 -22.75
N GLY A 50 10.65 -24.46 -22.03
CA GLY A 50 11.96 -25.00 -22.37
C GLY A 50 12.67 -24.20 -23.48
N ALA A 51 11.94 -23.69 -24.47
CA ALA A 51 12.51 -22.78 -25.48
C ALA A 51 12.59 -21.33 -24.98
N GLY A 52 11.61 -20.90 -24.19
CA GLY A 52 11.54 -19.55 -23.63
C GLY A 52 10.32 -19.35 -22.74
N VAL A 53 10.06 -18.10 -22.37
CA VAL A 53 8.95 -17.71 -21.50
C VAL A 53 7.86 -17.01 -22.31
N THR A 54 6.62 -17.46 -22.15
CA THR A 54 5.43 -16.82 -22.71
C THR A 54 4.75 -15.96 -21.63
N ASP A 55 4.44 -14.72 -21.99
CA ASP A 55 3.59 -13.82 -21.21
C ASP A 55 2.11 -14.02 -21.61
N ASN A 56 1.31 -14.58 -20.70
CA ASN A 56 -0.10 -14.88 -20.90
C ASN A 56 -1.04 -13.68 -20.63
N VAL A 57 -0.50 -12.56 -20.13
CA VAL A 57 -1.23 -11.38 -19.65
C VAL A 57 -0.77 -10.08 -20.32
N LEU A 58 0.05 -10.18 -21.37
CA LEU A 58 0.72 -9.10 -22.11
C LEU A 58 -0.15 -7.87 -22.42
N SER A 59 -1.45 -8.05 -22.72
CA SER A 59 -2.38 -6.98 -23.10
C SER A 59 -3.11 -6.34 -21.91
N THR A 60 -2.75 -6.69 -20.67
CA THR A 60 -3.47 -6.25 -19.46
C THR A 60 -2.62 -5.43 -18.52
N ALA A 61 -1.55 -4.86 -19.06
CA ALA A 61 -0.69 -3.91 -18.38
C ALA A 61 -1.45 -2.60 -18.05
N GLY A 62 -1.21 -2.09 -16.85
CA GLY A 62 -1.69 -0.78 -16.42
C GLY A 62 -1.56 -0.59 -14.91
N PRO A 63 -1.55 0.67 -14.44
CA PRO A 63 -1.43 0.97 -13.03
C PRO A 63 -2.72 0.64 -12.29
N ILE A 64 -2.64 -0.25 -11.31
CA ILE A 64 -3.67 -0.46 -10.30
C ILE A 64 -3.43 0.56 -9.20
N GLN A 65 -4.38 1.46 -8.98
CA GLN A 65 -4.26 2.54 -7.99
C GLN A 65 -5.17 2.30 -6.79
N HIS A 66 -4.71 2.71 -5.61
CA HIS A 66 -5.48 2.70 -4.39
C HIS A 66 -5.47 4.07 -3.73
N GLY A 67 -6.63 4.52 -3.24
CA GLY A 67 -6.72 5.76 -2.46
C GLY A 67 -6.10 5.56 -1.09
N ILE A 68 -5.20 6.45 -0.69
CA ILE A 68 -4.55 6.42 0.63
C ILE A 68 -5.02 7.57 1.52
N GLU A 69 -5.50 8.66 0.92
CA GLU A 69 -6.11 9.81 1.58
C GLU A 69 -7.11 10.50 0.63
N PRO A 70 -7.97 11.41 1.12
CA PRO A 70 -8.85 12.20 0.27
C PRO A 70 -8.06 12.93 -0.83
N GLY A 71 -8.31 12.56 -2.09
CA GLY A 71 -7.64 13.14 -3.25
C GLY A 71 -6.23 12.60 -3.55
N GLN A 72 -5.72 11.61 -2.81
CA GLN A 72 -4.39 11.02 -3.04
C GLN A 72 -4.48 9.52 -3.30
N THR A 73 -3.89 9.07 -4.41
CA THR A 73 -3.78 7.66 -4.79
C THR A 73 -2.32 7.22 -4.89
N ILE A 74 -2.10 5.92 -4.77
CA ILE A 74 -0.80 5.27 -4.99
C ILE A 74 -0.96 4.05 -5.91
N THR A 75 0.01 3.83 -6.79
CA THR A 75 0.05 2.62 -7.62
C THR A 75 0.56 1.43 -6.80
N VAL A 76 -0.23 0.36 -6.73
CA VAL A 76 0.06 -0.81 -5.87
C VAL A 76 0.66 -1.99 -6.62
N ASN A 77 0.60 -1.99 -7.95
CA ASN A 77 1.21 -3.04 -8.78
C ASN A 77 2.49 -2.56 -9.47
N VAL A 78 3.19 -3.56 -10.01
CA VAL A 78 4.32 -3.41 -10.91
C VAL A 78 3.93 -4.08 -12.23
N ASP A 79 4.28 -3.45 -13.35
CA ASP A 79 4.16 -4.08 -14.66
C ASP A 79 5.29 -5.11 -14.84
N GLY A 80 4.95 -6.38 -14.66
CA GLY A 80 5.90 -7.48 -14.77
C GLY A 80 6.56 -7.57 -16.14
N ASN A 81 5.86 -7.22 -17.23
CA ASN A 81 6.40 -7.35 -18.58
C ASN A 81 7.59 -6.40 -18.81
N THR A 82 7.50 -5.18 -18.28
CA THR A 82 8.58 -4.18 -18.43
C THR A 82 9.89 -4.58 -17.73
N VAL A 83 9.80 -5.41 -16.69
CA VAL A 83 10.94 -5.71 -15.80
C VAL A 83 11.43 -7.16 -15.96
N LEU A 84 10.50 -8.11 -16.05
CA LEU A 84 10.79 -9.54 -15.98
C LEU A 84 11.03 -10.16 -17.35
N THR A 85 10.36 -9.69 -18.41
CA THR A 85 10.57 -10.19 -19.79
C THR A 85 12.01 -10.01 -20.28
N PRO A 86 12.69 -8.86 -20.03
CA PRO A 86 14.11 -8.72 -20.33
C PRO A 86 15.00 -9.69 -19.54
N LEU A 87 14.67 -9.95 -18.27
CA LEU A 87 15.40 -10.90 -17.42
C LEU A 87 15.29 -12.33 -17.95
N PHE A 88 14.07 -12.76 -18.31
CA PHE A 88 13.82 -14.07 -18.89
C PHE A 88 14.55 -14.25 -20.22
N SER A 89 14.49 -13.23 -21.08
CA SER A 89 15.15 -13.26 -22.38
C SER A 89 16.66 -13.34 -22.25
N ALA A 90 17.25 -12.61 -21.28
CA ALA A 90 18.69 -12.64 -21.04
C ALA A 90 19.17 -14.01 -20.51
N LEU A 91 18.43 -14.61 -19.58
CA LEU A 91 18.74 -15.95 -19.06
C LEU A 91 18.62 -17.03 -20.15
N ALA A 92 17.57 -16.99 -20.96
CA ALA A 92 17.40 -17.89 -22.10
C ALA A 92 18.51 -17.72 -23.14
N ALA A 93 18.87 -16.48 -23.48
CA ALA A 93 19.95 -16.18 -24.40
C ALA A 93 21.32 -16.66 -23.87
N ALA A 94 21.59 -16.52 -22.57
CA ALA A 94 22.82 -17.00 -21.95
C ALA A 94 22.92 -18.53 -21.99
N ARG A 95 21.82 -19.23 -21.68
CA ARG A 95 21.72 -20.69 -21.84
C ARG A 95 21.99 -21.12 -23.28
N ASP A 96 21.32 -20.49 -24.24
CA ASP A 96 21.43 -20.87 -25.65
C ASP A 96 22.83 -20.63 -26.20
N ALA A 97 23.46 -19.52 -25.81
CA ALA A 97 24.85 -19.22 -26.14
C ALA A 97 25.84 -20.25 -25.55
N LEU A 98 25.63 -20.68 -24.29
CA LEU A 98 26.44 -21.74 -23.66
C LEU A 98 26.30 -23.08 -24.38
N ASN A 99 25.08 -23.44 -24.78
CA ASN A 99 24.79 -24.67 -25.52
C ASN A 99 25.38 -24.66 -26.94
N ALA A 100 25.42 -23.48 -27.57
CA ALA A 100 25.95 -23.28 -28.92
C ALA A 100 27.49 -23.07 -28.96
N ASP A 101 28.15 -22.95 -27.80
CA ASP A 101 29.56 -22.53 -27.69
C ASP A 101 29.82 -21.15 -28.35
N ASP A 102 28.84 -20.25 -28.27
CA ASP A 102 28.93 -18.90 -28.83
C ASP A 102 29.30 -17.89 -27.74
N THR A 103 30.59 -17.60 -27.65
CA THR A 103 31.14 -16.68 -26.63
C THR A 103 30.71 -15.23 -26.85
N ALA A 104 30.48 -14.82 -28.10
CA ALA A 104 30.02 -13.47 -28.41
C ALA A 104 28.56 -13.28 -27.98
N ALA A 105 27.70 -14.24 -28.32
CA ALA A 105 26.31 -14.24 -27.87
C ALA A 105 26.20 -14.31 -26.33
N LEU A 106 27.08 -15.10 -25.68
CA LEU A 106 27.12 -15.17 -24.22
C LEU A 106 27.48 -13.82 -23.61
N GLN A 107 28.48 -13.11 -24.15
CA GLN A 107 28.85 -11.79 -23.66
C GLN A 107 27.72 -10.78 -23.82
N THR A 108 27.00 -10.80 -24.95
CA THR A 108 25.80 -9.98 -25.15
C THR A 108 24.71 -10.33 -24.13
N ALA A 109 24.41 -11.62 -23.92
CA ALA A 109 23.40 -12.07 -22.98
C ALA A 109 23.71 -11.66 -21.53
N LEU A 110 24.98 -11.75 -21.12
CA LEU A 110 25.43 -11.28 -19.80
C LEU A 110 25.26 -9.76 -19.65
N GLY A 111 25.52 -8.99 -20.70
CA GLY A 111 25.23 -7.55 -20.72
C GLY A 111 23.73 -7.26 -20.56
N SER A 112 22.87 -7.98 -21.29
CA SER A 112 21.41 -7.87 -21.16
C SER A 112 20.92 -8.29 -19.76
N LEU A 113 21.53 -9.33 -19.17
CA LEU A 113 21.21 -9.78 -17.82
C LEU A 113 21.54 -8.71 -16.79
N GLN A 114 22.70 -8.07 -16.91
CA GLN A 114 23.10 -6.96 -16.04
C GLN A 114 22.11 -5.79 -16.15
N SER A 115 21.70 -5.41 -17.36
CA SER A 115 20.68 -4.37 -17.55
C SER A 115 19.32 -4.75 -16.96
N ALA A 116 18.89 -6.01 -17.12
CA ALA A 116 17.65 -6.50 -16.54
C ALA A 116 17.68 -6.47 -15.00
N LEU A 117 18.81 -6.86 -14.38
CA LEU A 117 19.01 -6.78 -12.92
C LEU A 117 18.98 -5.34 -12.40
N THR A 118 19.52 -4.39 -13.17
CA THR A 118 19.37 -2.96 -12.86
C THR A 118 17.90 -2.54 -12.89
N GLY A 119 17.15 -2.92 -13.94
CA GLY A 119 15.72 -2.64 -14.02
C GLY A 119 14.91 -3.20 -12.84
N VAL A 120 15.19 -4.43 -12.41
CA VAL A 120 14.59 -5.03 -11.20
C VAL A 120 14.90 -4.20 -9.96
N SER A 121 16.15 -3.73 -9.83
CA SER A 121 16.59 -2.91 -8.69
C SER A 121 15.92 -1.54 -8.65
N ASP A 122 15.70 -0.91 -9.81
CA ASP A 122 15.01 0.38 -9.92
C ASP A 122 13.54 0.27 -9.49
N VAL A 123 12.88 -0.80 -9.91
CA VAL A 123 11.50 -1.10 -9.52
C VAL A 123 11.41 -1.39 -8.03
N ARG A 124 12.36 -2.14 -7.47
CA ARG A 124 12.44 -2.40 -6.02
C ARG A 124 12.60 -1.09 -5.24
N THR A 125 13.42 -0.17 -5.73
CA THR A 125 13.62 1.16 -5.14
C THR A 125 12.33 1.98 -5.18
N THR A 126 11.65 1.98 -6.33
CA THR A 126 10.35 2.64 -6.50
C THR A 126 9.31 2.08 -5.55
N ASN A 127 9.23 0.76 -5.38
CA ASN A 127 8.33 0.12 -4.42
C ASN A 127 8.69 0.52 -2.97
N GLY A 128 9.97 0.57 -2.62
CA GLY A 128 10.42 1.07 -1.31
C GLY A 128 10.01 2.52 -1.03
N ALA A 129 10.04 3.39 -2.04
CA ALA A 129 9.53 4.76 -1.93
C ALA A 129 8.01 4.79 -1.70
N ARG A 130 7.25 3.96 -2.42
CA ARG A 130 5.80 3.81 -2.24
C ARG A 130 5.43 3.29 -0.85
N GLN A 131 6.17 2.31 -0.33
CA GLN A 131 5.98 1.80 1.03
C GLN A 131 6.24 2.88 2.10
N ARG A 132 7.26 3.73 1.91
CA ARG A 132 7.49 4.88 2.79
C ARG A 132 6.32 5.86 2.74
N GLN A 133 5.85 6.23 1.54
CA GLN A 133 4.71 7.12 1.39
C GLN A 133 3.44 6.61 2.11
N VAL A 134 3.17 5.30 2.01
CA VAL A 134 2.04 4.68 2.74
C VAL A 134 2.24 4.78 4.25
N ARG A 135 3.43 4.47 4.77
CA ARG A 135 3.73 4.57 6.20
C ARG A 135 3.58 6.00 6.72
N ASP A 136 4.15 6.98 6.02
CA ASP A 136 4.05 8.39 6.40
C ASP A 136 2.59 8.89 6.38
N THR A 137 1.77 8.32 5.50
CA THR A 137 0.33 8.59 5.43
C THR A 137 -0.42 7.98 6.62
N ILE A 138 -0.11 6.73 6.99
CA ILE A 138 -0.66 6.10 8.19
C ILE A 138 -0.33 6.94 9.44
N ASP A 139 0.95 7.30 9.63
CA ASP A 139 1.40 8.10 10.78
C ASP A 139 0.69 9.46 10.86
N ARG A 140 0.43 10.09 9.70
CA ARG A 140 -0.33 11.35 9.62
C ARG A 140 -1.80 11.14 9.96
N MET A 141 -2.43 10.11 9.44
CA MET A 141 -3.83 9.79 9.73
C MET A 141 -4.05 9.49 11.21
N GLU A 142 -3.13 8.78 11.87
CA GLU A 142 -3.17 8.53 13.31
C GLU A 142 -3.10 9.83 14.12
N LYS A 143 -2.18 10.74 13.76
CA LYS A 143 -2.08 12.07 14.40
C LYS A 143 -3.35 12.90 14.21
N THR A 144 -3.90 12.91 13.00
CA THR A 144 -5.17 13.59 12.70
C THR A 144 -6.31 13.00 13.52
N GLN A 145 -6.39 11.68 13.65
CA GLN A 145 -7.41 11.01 14.46
C GLN A 145 -7.32 11.43 15.93
N VAL A 146 -6.12 11.51 16.50
CA VAL A 146 -5.90 11.99 17.88
C VAL A 146 -6.32 13.45 18.02
N ALA A 147 -5.91 14.32 17.09
CA ALA A 147 -6.28 15.73 17.11
C ALA A 147 -7.80 15.95 17.03
N LEU A 148 -8.48 15.20 16.16
CA LEU A 148 -9.93 15.27 16.02
C LEU A 148 -10.66 14.77 17.28
N LYS A 149 -10.17 13.69 17.93
CA LYS A 149 -10.72 13.21 19.20
C LYS A 149 -10.57 14.26 20.32
N ASN A 150 -9.41 14.92 20.41
CA ASN A 150 -9.20 15.97 21.40
C ASN A 150 -10.11 17.18 21.16
N LEU A 151 -10.27 17.60 19.89
CA LEU A 151 -11.17 18.68 19.53
C LEU A 151 -12.62 18.36 19.88
N LEU A 152 -13.06 17.11 19.62
CA LEU A 152 -14.40 16.64 19.96
C LEU A 152 -14.61 16.64 21.47
N SER A 153 -13.69 16.07 22.25
CA SER A 153 -13.77 16.05 23.72
C SER A 153 -13.89 17.47 24.29
N HIS A 154 -13.06 18.40 23.80
CA HIS A 154 -13.10 19.79 24.27
C HIS A 154 -14.42 20.49 23.93
N LYS A 155 -14.98 20.22 22.75
CA LYS A 155 -16.30 20.72 22.32
C LYS A 155 -17.43 20.17 23.20
N GLU A 156 -17.39 18.87 23.52
CA GLU A 156 -18.38 18.21 24.38
C GLU A 156 -18.30 18.73 25.82
N ASP A 157 -17.10 18.87 26.38
CA ASP A 157 -16.87 19.41 27.72
C ASP A 157 -17.38 20.86 27.85
N ALA A 158 -17.12 21.71 26.85
CA ALA A 158 -17.62 23.08 26.82
C ALA A 158 -19.16 23.13 26.81
N SER A 159 -19.81 22.23 26.06
CA SER A 159 -21.27 22.15 26.01
C SER A 159 -21.90 21.67 27.32
N LEU A 160 -21.25 20.75 28.03
CA LEU A 160 -21.68 20.32 29.37
C LEU A 160 -21.54 21.45 30.40
N ALA A 161 -20.41 22.18 30.38
CA ALA A 161 -20.20 23.32 31.26
C ALA A 161 -21.26 24.43 31.05
N GLU A 162 -21.59 24.73 29.79
CA GLU A 162 -22.65 25.67 29.43
C GLU A 162 -24.03 25.21 29.95
N SER A 163 -24.36 23.94 29.77
CA SER A 163 -25.63 23.35 30.23
C SER A 163 -25.76 23.40 31.76
N ILE A 164 -24.68 23.10 32.49
CA ILE A 164 -24.64 23.19 33.96
C ILE A 164 -24.82 24.65 34.42
N SER A 165 -24.15 25.59 33.76
CA SER A 165 -24.27 27.03 34.07
C SER A 165 -25.70 27.52 33.87
N LEU A 166 -26.34 27.15 32.75
CA LEU A 166 -27.74 27.47 32.48
C LEU A 166 -28.68 26.91 33.55
N LEU A 167 -28.50 25.66 33.96
CA LEU A 167 -29.30 25.04 35.02
C LEU A 167 -29.14 25.77 36.34
N LYS A 168 -27.91 26.11 36.75
CA LYS A 168 -27.64 26.87 37.98
C LYS A 168 -28.24 28.27 37.96
N HIS A 169 -28.22 28.92 36.80
CA HIS A 169 -28.89 30.20 36.62
C HIS A 169 -30.40 30.07 36.79
N GLN A 170 -31.02 29.05 36.17
CA GLN A 170 -32.45 28.77 36.33
C GLN A 170 -32.84 28.44 37.78
N GLU A 171 -32.03 27.64 38.49
CA GLU A 171 -32.22 27.38 39.93
C GLU A 171 -32.15 28.67 40.76
N THR A 172 -31.18 29.53 40.48
CA THR A 172 -31.00 30.82 41.16
C THR A 172 -32.19 31.75 40.92
N VAL A 173 -32.65 31.87 39.67
CA VAL A 173 -33.84 32.66 39.31
C VAL A 173 -35.08 32.11 40.01
N TYR A 174 -35.26 30.78 40.02
CA TYR A 174 -36.39 30.14 40.69
C TYR A 174 -36.39 30.41 42.20
N GLN A 175 -35.23 30.30 42.85
CA GLN A 175 -35.08 30.65 44.28
C GLN A 175 -35.40 32.14 44.54
N ALA A 176 -34.92 33.06 43.70
CA ALA A 176 -35.23 34.48 43.81
C ALA A 176 -36.73 34.76 43.65
N VAL A 177 -37.40 34.10 42.69
CA VAL A 177 -38.86 34.20 42.51
C VAL A 177 -39.61 33.69 43.74
N LEU A 178 -39.18 32.57 44.35
CA LEU A 178 -39.78 32.07 45.59
C LEU A 178 -39.57 33.02 46.77
N GLU A 179 -38.39 33.63 46.92
CA GLU A 179 -38.11 34.59 48.00
C GLU A 179 -38.89 35.89 47.83
N VAL A 180 -38.97 36.41 46.60
CA VAL A 180 -39.83 37.55 46.26
C VAL A 180 -41.29 37.18 46.52
N GLY A 181 -41.73 35.97 46.14
CA GLY A 181 -43.07 35.47 46.44
C GLY A 181 -43.36 35.42 47.94
N ARG A 182 -42.42 34.93 48.76
CA ARG A 182 -42.53 34.92 50.23
C ARG A 182 -42.55 36.31 50.85
N ARG A 183 -41.86 37.30 50.26
CA ARG A 183 -41.91 38.72 50.68
C ARG A 183 -43.14 39.46 50.17
N ALA A 184 -43.65 39.10 48.99
CA ALA A 184 -44.81 39.71 48.34
C ALA A 184 -46.14 39.17 48.87
N ILE A 185 -46.16 37.96 49.46
CA ILE A 185 -47.21 37.52 50.38
C ILE A 185 -47.03 38.37 51.65
N PRO A 186 -47.83 39.41 51.88
CA PRO A 186 -47.47 40.39 52.87
C PRO A 186 -47.79 39.89 54.27
N ALA A 187 -46.93 40.25 55.22
CA ALA A 187 -47.25 40.36 56.65
C ALA A 187 -48.30 41.47 56.92
N SER A 188 -49.29 41.65 56.06
CA SER A 188 -50.30 42.72 56.14
C SER A 188 -51.65 42.27 56.69
N LEU A 189 -51.88 40.98 56.91
CA LEU A 189 -53.10 40.57 57.63
C LEU A 189 -53.01 40.83 59.15
N PHE A 190 -51.81 41.01 59.71
CA PHE A 190 -51.65 41.30 61.15
C PHE A 190 -51.44 42.79 61.48
N SER A 191 -51.13 43.63 60.49
CA SER A 191 -50.96 45.09 60.69
C SER A 191 -52.24 45.90 60.48
N PHE A 192 -53.37 45.26 60.16
CA PHE A 192 -54.66 45.92 60.01
C PHE A 192 -55.55 45.82 61.28
N LEU A 193 -55.06 45.19 62.35
CA LEU A 193 -55.82 44.92 63.58
C LEU A 193 -55.08 45.28 64.88
N SER A 194 -54.09 46.18 64.83
CA SER A 194 -53.55 46.87 66.03
C SER A 194 -53.49 48.37 65.82
#